data_AF-A0A7S2IV43-F1
#
_entry.id   AF-A0A7S2IV43-F1
#
_cell.length_a   1.000
_cell.length_b   1.000
_cell.length_c   1.000
_cell.angle_alpha   90.00
_cell.angle_beta   90.00
_cell.angle_gamma   90.00
#
_symmetry.space_group_name_H-M   'P 1'
#
loop_
_entity.id
_entity.type
_entity.pdbx_description
1 polymer ?
#
loop_
_entity_poly.entity_id
_entity_poly.type
_entity_poly.pdbx_seq_one_letter_code
_entity_poly.pdbx_strand_id
1 'polypeptide(L)'
;MSRKLTNTKNPVHASEHHYVEVWLAGEWRPLGFQESQEITRREAAGETVFEIRSRGHVYVINLEHMTQTNKASGRTRTMRFTDAHTAHGAPMGFERFRQAYRAHAGEAPLTQRALSSTWPLDGHGDAPLVESTVTAMLRAMSLRGLREEVNLTEWSHYWALERDSPSFHASREVNEKLAKALKDDPRVLGRMQMHFETSLGESRASGALSHDGLVRACERLVASPERVVEKQWAAEVLERHRSGEVTFDDDADLSYFDFLNVMLGRKRHRVSLWMYDISGGRAGRWSWLLLGRQFDGIWHSGVVVDFPERSSEFWFGGKLFDSVAGSTPFGAPLEKRHLGYTYKTRDEIRSYMARHMAPEFSREKYDVLTHNCNHFSDALCLFLHNAHIPDDVVNQAEMVMSTLTARALRPLLNHWLGGFGGADGAAAQGSQVDDCLQDEVLPGAIVEFCRVE
;
A
#
# COMPACT_ATOMS: atom_id res chain seq x y z
N MET A 1 -64.76 -23.05 36.52
CA MET A 1 -64.02 -21.82 36.17
C MET A 1 -62.60 -22.21 35.77
N SER A 2 -62.30 -21.96 34.49
CA SER A 2 -61.05 -22.09 33.75
C SER A 2 -59.82 -21.49 34.44
N ARG A 3 -58.56 -21.77 34.09
CA ARG A 3 -57.89 -22.75 33.23
C ARG A 3 -56.40 -22.60 33.60
N LYS A 4 -55.67 -23.72 33.65
CA LYS A 4 -54.20 -23.76 33.72
C LYS A 4 -53.61 -22.97 32.53
N LEU A 5 -52.73 -22.02 32.83
CA LEU A 5 -51.91 -21.33 31.84
C LEU A 5 -50.90 -22.32 31.27
N THR A 6 -51.11 -22.69 30.01
CA THR A 6 -50.21 -23.49 29.20
C THR A 6 -49.01 -22.63 28.80
N ASN A 7 -47.83 -23.12 29.13
CA ASN A 7 -46.53 -22.66 28.64
C ASN A 7 -46.46 -22.89 27.12
N THR A 8 -46.73 -21.86 26.32
CA THR A 8 -46.48 -21.84 24.88
C THR A 8 -45.11 -21.24 24.62
N LYS A 9 -44.23 -22.06 24.04
CA LYS A 9 -42.96 -21.68 23.42
C LYS A 9 -43.10 -20.38 22.62
N ASN A 10 -42.34 -19.35 23.00
CA ASN A 10 -42.01 -18.24 22.10
C ASN A 10 -41.08 -18.78 21.00
N PRO A 11 -41.42 -18.66 19.70
CA PRO A 11 -40.41 -18.73 18.66
C PRO A 11 -39.71 -17.37 18.62
N VAL A 12 -38.53 -17.27 19.22
CA VAL A 12 -37.61 -16.15 18.98
C VAL A 12 -36.81 -16.50 17.73
N HIS A 13 -37.33 -16.13 16.57
CA HIS A 13 -36.55 -15.80 15.37
C HIS A 13 -37.43 -14.87 14.52
N ALA A 14 -37.47 -13.60 14.92
CA ALA A 14 -37.86 -12.54 14.01
C ALA A 14 -36.77 -12.46 12.95
N SER A 15 -37.14 -12.76 11.70
CA SER A 15 -36.26 -12.73 10.53
C SER A 15 -35.60 -11.37 10.37
N GLU A 16 -34.29 -11.30 10.48
CA GLU A 16 -33.52 -10.16 9.99
C GLU A 16 -33.78 -10.02 8.48
N HIS A 17 -34.17 -8.83 8.04
CA HIS A 17 -34.40 -8.56 6.63
C HIS A 17 -33.05 -8.44 5.91
N HIS A 18 -32.51 -9.56 5.44
CA HIS A 18 -31.33 -9.55 4.56
C HIS A 18 -31.73 -9.07 3.16
N TYR A 19 -31.09 -8.01 2.69
CA TYR A 19 -31.19 -7.55 1.31
C TYR A 19 -30.08 -8.20 0.49
N VAL A 20 -30.35 -8.42 -0.80
CA VAL A 20 -29.37 -8.99 -1.72
C VAL A 20 -28.92 -7.90 -2.68
N GLU A 21 -27.61 -7.74 -2.81
CA GLU A 21 -27.01 -6.82 -3.77
C GLU A 21 -26.24 -7.58 -4.83
N VAL A 22 -26.12 -6.97 -6.02
CA VAL A 22 -25.29 -7.46 -7.12
C VAL A 22 -24.28 -6.41 -7.54
N TRP A 23 -23.07 -6.83 -7.88
CA TRP A 23 -22.06 -5.94 -8.40
C TRP A 23 -22.38 -5.54 -9.84
N LEU A 24 -22.57 -4.25 -10.08
CA LEU A 24 -22.87 -3.70 -11.40
C LEU A 24 -22.22 -2.33 -11.57
N ALA A 25 -21.49 -2.14 -12.67
CA ALA A 25 -20.93 -0.84 -13.06
C ALA A 25 -20.05 -0.16 -11.98
N GLY A 26 -19.30 -0.95 -11.20
CA GLY A 26 -18.36 -0.43 -10.20
C GLY A 26 -18.96 -0.22 -8.80
N GLU A 27 -20.16 -0.73 -8.56
CA GLU A 27 -20.82 -0.62 -7.27
C GLU A 27 -21.76 -1.80 -6.97
N TRP A 28 -22.08 -1.94 -5.68
CA TRP A 28 -23.15 -2.82 -5.23
C TRP A 28 -24.50 -2.16 -5.46
N ARG A 29 -25.39 -2.85 -6.17
CA ARG A 29 -26.76 -2.38 -6.40
C ARG A 29 -27.76 -3.36 -5.77
N PRO A 30 -28.74 -2.87 -5.00
CA PRO A 30 -29.76 -3.74 -4.42
C PRO A 30 -30.61 -4.37 -5.52
N LEU A 31 -30.86 -5.68 -5.36
CA LEU A 31 -31.89 -6.36 -6.13
C LEU A 31 -33.28 -5.87 -5.70
N GLY A 32 -34.27 -6.12 -6.56
CA GLY A 32 -35.66 -5.80 -6.21
C GLY A 32 -36.07 -6.51 -4.91
N PHE A 33 -36.95 -5.90 -4.13
CA PHE A 33 -37.39 -6.44 -2.83
C PHE A 33 -37.89 -7.89 -2.93
N GLN A 34 -38.73 -8.18 -3.93
CA GLN A 34 -39.25 -9.54 -4.16
C GLN A 34 -38.14 -10.53 -4.53
N GLU A 35 -37.16 -10.09 -5.31
CA GLU A 35 -36.02 -10.91 -5.72
C GLU A 35 -35.13 -11.25 -4.52
N SER A 36 -34.83 -10.25 -3.69
CA SER A 36 -34.07 -10.46 -2.45
C SER A 36 -34.79 -11.41 -1.50
N GLN A 37 -36.08 -11.21 -1.26
CA GLN A 37 -36.86 -12.10 -0.39
C GLN A 37 -36.89 -13.54 -0.88
N GLU A 38 -37.01 -13.75 -2.19
CA GLU A 38 -37.02 -15.10 -2.77
C GLU A 38 -35.66 -15.80 -2.57
N ILE A 39 -34.55 -15.09 -2.77
CA ILE A 39 -33.20 -15.63 -2.57
C ILE A 39 -33.00 -15.98 -1.08
N THR A 40 -33.28 -15.04 -0.17
CA THR A 40 -33.12 -15.25 1.29
C THR A 40 -34.02 -16.40 1.78
N ARG A 41 -35.24 -16.53 1.26
CA ARG A 41 -36.14 -17.64 1.60
C ARG A 41 -35.59 -19.00 1.18
N ARG A 42 -34.96 -19.08 0.01
CA ARG A 42 -34.37 -20.31 -0.53
C ARG A 42 -33.05 -20.68 0.15
N GLU A 43 -32.23 -19.68 0.47
CA GLU A 43 -31.06 -19.84 1.33
C GLU A 43 -31.48 -20.46 2.69
N ALA A 44 -32.50 -19.89 3.34
CA ALA A 44 -33.01 -20.42 4.61
C ALA A 44 -33.61 -21.83 4.51
N ALA A 45 -34.01 -22.26 3.30
CA ALA A 45 -34.44 -23.62 3.02
C ALA A 45 -33.26 -24.59 2.72
N GLY A 46 -32.02 -24.09 2.71
CA GLY A 46 -30.82 -24.87 2.42
C GLY A 46 -30.55 -25.09 0.93
N GLU A 47 -31.25 -24.39 0.04
CA GLU A 47 -30.96 -24.44 -1.41
C GLU A 47 -29.70 -23.63 -1.72
N THR A 48 -28.72 -24.24 -2.41
CA THR A 48 -27.47 -23.55 -2.78
C THR A 48 -27.44 -23.10 -4.23
N VAL A 49 -28.11 -23.81 -5.14
CA VAL A 49 -28.20 -23.46 -6.57
C VAL A 49 -29.64 -23.57 -7.04
N PHE A 50 -30.19 -22.47 -7.56
CA PHE A 50 -31.59 -22.41 -7.98
C PHE A 50 -31.86 -21.34 -9.05
N GLU A 51 -33.01 -21.42 -9.72
CA GLU A 51 -33.43 -20.43 -10.72
C GLU A 51 -34.49 -19.48 -10.16
N ILE A 52 -34.32 -18.19 -10.47
CA ILE A 52 -35.32 -17.15 -10.21
C ILE A 52 -35.68 -16.42 -11.50
N ARG A 53 -36.91 -15.90 -11.57
CA ARG A 53 -37.36 -15.04 -12.68
C ARG A 53 -37.47 -13.61 -12.19
N SER A 54 -36.73 -12.70 -12.82
CA SER A 54 -36.76 -11.28 -12.49
C SER A 54 -36.72 -10.45 -13.77
N ARG A 55 -37.61 -9.45 -13.86
CA ARG A 55 -37.67 -8.48 -14.99
C ARG A 55 -37.66 -9.14 -16.38
N GLY A 56 -38.38 -10.24 -16.56
CA GLY A 56 -38.49 -10.96 -17.84
C GLY A 56 -37.29 -11.85 -18.20
N HIS A 57 -36.30 -11.97 -17.32
CA HIS A 57 -35.15 -12.85 -17.50
C HIS A 57 -35.13 -13.97 -16.46
N VAL A 58 -34.50 -15.09 -16.82
CA VAL A 58 -34.22 -16.20 -15.90
C VAL A 58 -32.78 -16.07 -15.43
N TYR A 59 -32.59 -16.08 -14.13
CA TYR A 59 -31.30 -16.04 -13.48
C TYR A 59 -31.05 -17.33 -12.71
N VAL A 60 -29.85 -17.88 -12.86
CA VAL A 60 -29.33 -18.94 -12.00
C VAL A 60 -28.62 -18.26 -10.84
N ILE A 61 -29.09 -18.52 -9.63
CA ILE A 61 -28.46 -18.13 -8.37
C ILE A 61 -27.61 -19.29 -7.90
N ASN A 62 -26.37 -19.01 -7.56
CA ASN A 62 -25.46 -19.95 -6.93
C ASN A 62 -24.89 -19.29 -5.67
N LEU A 63 -25.39 -19.72 -4.51
CA LEU A 63 -25.01 -19.21 -3.20
C LEU A 63 -23.66 -19.77 -2.71
N GLU A 64 -23.21 -20.92 -3.23
CA GLU A 64 -21.86 -21.45 -2.93
C GLU A 64 -20.77 -20.52 -3.49
N HIS A 65 -20.99 -19.97 -4.67
CA HIS A 65 -20.07 -19.04 -5.31
C HIS A 65 -20.49 -17.57 -5.19
N MET A 66 -21.63 -17.31 -4.53
CA MET A 66 -22.25 -16.00 -4.45
C MET A 66 -22.32 -15.31 -5.81
N THR A 67 -22.99 -15.95 -6.78
CA THR A 67 -23.18 -15.44 -8.14
C THR A 67 -24.62 -15.49 -8.64
N GLN A 68 -24.95 -14.55 -9.52
CA GLN A 68 -26.17 -14.50 -10.31
C GLN A 68 -25.83 -14.54 -11.80
N THR A 69 -26.30 -15.56 -12.52
CA THR A 69 -26.05 -15.74 -13.96
C THR A 69 -27.32 -15.59 -14.77
N ASN A 70 -27.35 -14.64 -15.71
CA ASN A 70 -28.47 -14.51 -16.64
C ASN A 70 -28.43 -15.62 -17.69
N LYS A 71 -29.44 -16.53 -17.73
CA LYS A 71 -29.44 -17.68 -18.65
C LYS A 71 -29.43 -17.31 -20.12
N ALA A 72 -30.03 -16.17 -20.48
CA ALA A 72 -30.14 -15.76 -21.88
C ALA A 72 -28.82 -15.20 -22.42
N SER A 73 -28.12 -14.40 -21.62
CA SER A 73 -26.87 -13.74 -22.03
C SER A 73 -25.61 -14.48 -21.59
N GLY A 74 -25.72 -15.45 -20.69
CA GLY A 74 -24.59 -16.12 -20.04
C GLY A 74 -23.77 -15.20 -19.12
N ARG A 75 -24.21 -13.95 -18.89
CA ARG A 75 -23.48 -12.99 -18.06
C ARG A 75 -23.68 -13.31 -16.59
N THR A 76 -22.57 -13.49 -15.87
CA THR A 76 -22.53 -13.71 -14.43
C THR A 76 -22.16 -12.41 -13.69
N ARG A 77 -22.74 -12.21 -12.52
CA ARG A 77 -22.45 -11.11 -11.60
C ARG A 77 -22.25 -11.68 -10.20
N THR A 78 -21.33 -11.08 -9.44
CA THR A 78 -21.19 -11.40 -8.01
C THR A 78 -22.37 -10.81 -7.24
N MET A 79 -22.82 -11.53 -6.22
CA MET A 79 -23.84 -11.10 -5.28
C MET A 79 -23.31 -11.10 -3.85
N ARG A 80 -23.98 -10.37 -2.95
CA ARG A 80 -23.75 -10.44 -1.51
C ARG A 80 -25.06 -10.26 -0.74
N PHE A 81 -25.10 -10.79 0.47
CA PHE A 81 -26.12 -10.42 1.44
C PHE A 81 -25.65 -9.18 2.20
N THR A 82 -26.58 -8.28 2.51
CA THR A 82 -26.34 -7.13 3.36
C THR A 82 -27.52 -6.94 4.30
N ASP A 83 -27.21 -6.51 5.52
CA ASP A 83 -28.21 -5.93 6.40
C ASP A 83 -28.34 -4.47 5.98
N ALA A 84 -29.56 -3.97 5.75
CA ALA A 84 -29.81 -2.62 5.21
C ALA A 84 -29.29 -1.45 6.08
N HIS A 85 -28.51 -1.72 7.14
CA HIS A 85 -27.93 -0.73 8.05
C HIS A 85 -26.39 -0.69 8.07
N THR A 86 -25.67 -1.62 7.44
CA THR A 86 -24.19 -1.65 7.49
C THR A 86 -23.50 -1.10 6.24
N ALA A 87 -24.21 -0.89 5.13
CA ALA A 87 -23.61 -0.44 3.87
C ALA A 87 -23.16 1.04 3.86
N HIS A 88 -23.61 1.86 4.81
CA HIS A 88 -23.34 3.31 4.82
C HIS A 88 -22.17 3.77 5.73
N GLY A 89 -21.35 2.85 6.24
CA GLY A 89 -20.42 3.19 7.34
C GLY A 89 -19.01 2.60 7.32
N ALA A 90 -18.62 1.75 6.37
CA ALA A 90 -17.26 1.21 6.36
C ALA A 90 -16.24 2.33 6.04
N PRO A 91 -15.29 2.66 6.95
CA PRO A 91 -14.30 3.73 6.72
C PRO A 91 -13.50 3.53 5.43
N MET A 92 -13.25 2.26 5.09
CA MET A 92 -12.43 1.83 3.95
C MET A 92 -13.22 1.61 2.64
N GLY A 93 -14.56 1.66 2.67
CA GLY A 93 -15.40 1.47 1.48
C GLY A 93 -15.32 2.63 0.47
N PHE A 94 -15.93 2.45 -0.71
CA PHE A 94 -15.90 3.47 -1.77
C PHE A 94 -17.13 4.39 -1.80
N GLU A 95 -18.09 4.20 -0.90
CA GLU A 95 -19.41 4.88 -0.99
C GLU A 95 -19.30 6.40 -0.98
N ARG A 96 -18.43 6.97 -0.12
CA ARG A 96 -18.19 8.42 -0.09
C ARG A 96 -17.64 8.94 -1.42
N PHE A 97 -16.76 8.17 -2.07
CA PHE A 97 -16.22 8.52 -3.39
C PHE A 97 -17.31 8.45 -4.46
N ARG A 98 -18.17 7.43 -4.42
CA ARG A 98 -19.30 7.30 -5.37
C ARG A 98 -20.30 8.44 -5.21
N GLN A 99 -20.62 8.82 -3.98
CA GLN A 99 -21.50 9.96 -3.70
C GLN A 99 -20.92 11.26 -4.25
N ALA A 100 -19.61 11.49 -4.06
CA ALA A 100 -18.91 12.64 -4.62
C ALA A 100 -18.93 12.62 -6.16
N TYR A 101 -18.65 11.47 -6.78
CA TYR A 101 -18.71 11.33 -8.25
C TYR A 101 -20.08 11.74 -8.80
N ARG A 102 -21.17 11.23 -8.19
CA ARG A 102 -22.54 11.54 -8.62
C ARG A 102 -22.89 13.01 -8.45
N ALA A 103 -22.36 13.67 -7.43
CA ALA A 103 -22.54 15.11 -7.25
C ALA A 103 -21.91 15.92 -8.40
N HIS A 104 -20.85 15.40 -9.04
CA HIS A 104 -20.17 16.07 -10.16
C HIS A 104 -20.67 15.64 -11.55
N ALA A 105 -20.95 14.35 -11.76
CA ALA A 105 -21.22 13.79 -13.10
C ALA A 105 -22.58 13.08 -13.24
N GLY A 106 -23.33 12.92 -12.15
CA GLY A 106 -24.54 12.09 -12.15
C GLY A 106 -24.24 10.65 -12.56
N GLU A 107 -24.92 10.16 -13.60
CA GLU A 107 -24.71 8.82 -14.18
C GLU A 107 -23.79 8.85 -15.43
N ALA A 108 -23.32 10.03 -15.86
CA ALA A 108 -22.45 10.19 -17.02
C ALA A 108 -20.96 10.01 -16.64
N PRO A 109 -20.07 9.76 -17.62
CA PRO A 109 -18.62 9.89 -17.40
C PRO A 109 -18.24 11.28 -16.92
N LEU A 110 -17.29 11.38 -16.00
CA LEU A 110 -16.76 12.66 -15.52
C LEU A 110 -15.88 13.27 -16.62
N THR A 111 -16.27 14.45 -17.10
CA THR A 111 -15.55 15.21 -18.12
C THR A 111 -14.93 16.48 -17.52
N GLN A 112 -13.98 17.08 -18.24
CA GLN A 112 -13.41 18.39 -17.88
C GLN A 112 -14.50 19.42 -17.64
N ARG A 113 -15.48 19.51 -18.55
CA ARG A 113 -16.60 20.44 -18.44
C ARG A 113 -17.42 20.21 -17.15
N ALA A 114 -17.72 18.96 -16.82
CA ALA A 114 -18.49 18.63 -15.63
C ALA A 114 -17.73 19.07 -14.36
N LEU A 115 -16.44 18.72 -14.25
CA LEU A 115 -15.64 19.04 -13.08
C LEU A 115 -15.39 20.56 -12.93
N SER A 116 -15.07 21.25 -14.03
CA SER A 116 -14.91 22.71 -14.04
C SER A 116 -16.18 23.46 -13.63
N SER A 117 -17.36 22.95 -14.01
CA SER A 117 -18.64 23.60 -13.67
C SER A 117 -18.99 23.56 -12.17
N THR A 118 -18.38 22.62 -11.45
CA THR A 118 -18.57 22.43 -10.00
C THR A 118 -17.41 22.98 -9.17
N TRP A 119 -16.39 23.58 -9.80
CA TRP A 119 -15.24 24.12 -9.10
C TRP A 119 -15.65 25.35 -8.27
N PRO A 120 -15.25 25.44 -6.99
CA PRO A 120 -15.57 26.62 -6.17
C PRO A 120 -14.86 27.84 -6.75
N LEU A 121 -15.61 28.67 -7.46
CA LEU A 121 -15.15 29.96 -7.97
C LEU A 121 -15.32 31.00 -6.87
N ASP A 122 -14.44 30.98 -5.88
CA ASP A 122 -14.42 31.96 -4.78
C ASP A 122 -13.86 33.31 -5.25
N GLY A 123 -14.29 33.80 -6.41
CA GLY A 123 -13.96 35.13 -6.96
C GLY A 123 -12.50 35.36 -7.38
N HIS A 124 -11.58 34.43 -7.13
CA HIS A 124 -10.14 34.61 -7.31
C HIS A 124 -9.44 33.57 -8.22
N GLY A 125 -10.19 32.63 -8.80
CA GLY A 125 -9.62 31.61 -9.69
C GLY A 125 -9.43 32.13 -11.11
N ASP A 126 -8.19 32.21 -11.58
CA ASP A 126 -7.88 32.45 -12.99
C ASP A 126 -8.39 31.27 -13.83
N ALA A 127 -9.33 31.52 -14.75
CA ALA A 127 -10.02 30.45 -15.51
C ALA A 127 -9.07 29.48 -16.23
N PRO A 128 -7.95 29.92 -16.84
CA PRO A 128 -6.94 29.04 -17.41
C PRO A 128 -6.21 28.16 -16.38
N LEU A 129 -6.00 28.65 -15.15
CA LEU A 129 -5.40 27.85 -14.08
C LEU A 129 -6.36 26.75 -13.60
N VAL A 130 -7.65 27.07 -13.46
CA VAL A 130 -8.68 26.09 -13.12
C VAL A 130 -8.76 25.01 -14.19
N GLU A 131 -8.82 25.40 -15.46
CA GLU A 131 -8.82 24.48 -16.59
C GLU A 131 -7.58 23.56 -16.63
N SER A 132 -6.39 24.14 -16.44
CA SER A 132 -5.13 23.38 -16.41
C SER A 132 -5.09 22.40 -15.24
N THR A 133 -5.59 22.81 -14.07
CA THR A 133 -5.66 21.98 -12.86
C THR A 133 -6.64 20.82 -13.05
N VAL A 134 -7.84 21.09 -13.55
CA VAL A 134 -8.85 20.07 -13.85
C VAL A 134 -8.31 19.05 -14.86
N THR A 135 -7.64 19.53 -15.90
CA THR A 135 -7.01 18.66 -16.91
C THR A 135 -5.93 17.77 -16.31
N ALA A 136 -5.08 18.32 -15.44
CA ALA A 136 -4.05 17.54 -14.75
C ALA A 136 -4.66 16.48 -13.81
N MET A 137 -5.73 16.82 -13.08
CA MET A 137 -6.43 15.88 -12.20
C MET A 137 -7.07 14.73 -12.98
N LEU A 138 -7.78 15.02 -14.07
CA LEU A 138 -8.39 13.98 -14.90
C LEU A 138 -7.35 13.04 -15.51
N ARG A 139 -6.19 13.60 -15.94
CA ARG A 139 -5.06 12.79 -16.40
C ARG A 139 -4.49 11.91 -15.31
N ALA A 140 -4.39 12.40 -14.07
CA ALA A 140 -3.90 11.62 -12.94
C ALA A 140 -4.87 10.49 -12.53
N MET A 141 -6.18 10.71 -12.71
CA MET A 141 -7.22 9.70 -12.44
C MET A 141 -7.31 8.61 -13.52
N SER A 142 -7.00 8.95 -14.77
CA SER A 142 -7.14 8.03 -15.90
C SER A 142 -6.04 6.97 -15.90
N LEU A 143 -6.43 5.69 -15.86
CA LEU A 143 -5.51 4.56 -15.98
C LEU A 143 -5.39 4.02 -17.41
N ARG A 144 -6.29 4.45 -18.30
CA ARG A 144 -6.37 3.95 -19.69
C ARG A 144 -5.87 4.95 -20.73
N GLY A 145 -5.04 5.91 -20.31
CA GLY A 145 -4.41 6.91 -21.18
C GLY A 145 -5.22 8.21 -21.31
N LEU A 146 -5.01 8.95 -22.40
CA LEU A 146 -5.54 10.30 -22.65
C LEU A 146 -7.06 10.32 -22.98
N ARG A 147 -7.88 9.58 -22.24
CA ARG A 147 -9.33 9.82 -22.29
C ARG A 147 -9.62 11.11 -21.53
N GLU A 148 -10.39 12.00 -22.14
CA GLU A 148 -10.94 13.19 -21.49
C GLU A 148 -12.09 12.85 -20.50
N GLU A 149 -12.33 11.55 -20.29
CA GLU A 149 -13.43 11.04 -19.48
C GLU A 149 -12.92 10.03 -18.45
N VAL A 150 -13.35 10.21 -17.21
CA VAL A 150 -13.07 9.33 -16.08
C VAL A 150 -14.38 8.67 -15.65
N ASN A 151 -14.41 7.34 -15.56
CA ASN A 151 -15.59 6.62 -15.06
C ASN A 151 -15.57 6.48 -13.53
N LEU A 152 -16.69 6.03 -12.96
CA LEU A 152 -16.85 5.81 -11.52
C LEU A 152 -15.76 4.90 -10.92
N THR A 153 -15.33 3.87 -11.65
CA THR A 153 -14.32 2.91 -11.18
C THR A 153 -12.93 3.57 -11.06
N GLU A 154 -12.50 4.33 -12.08
CA GLU A 154 -11.23 5.08 -12.06
C GLU A 154 -11.24 6.19 -11.02
N TRP A 155 -12.35 6.92 -10.89
CA TRP A 155 -12.54 7.92 -9.84
C TRP A 155 -12.40 7.31 -8.44
N SER A 156 -13.12 6.21 -8.18
CA SER A 156 -13.12 5.56 -6.87
C SER A 156 -11.74 4.99 -6.54
N HIS A 157 -11.03 4.48 -7.56
CA HIS A 157 -9.67 4.00 -7.41
C HIS A 157 -8.70 5.12 -7.05
N TYR A 158 -8.74 6.25 -7.77
CA TYR A 158 -7.87 7.38 -7.52
C TYR A 158 -8.00 7.88 -6.07
N TRP A 159 -9.22 8.17 -5.64
CA TRP A 159 -9.45 8.68 -4.28
C TRP A 159 -9.19 7.66 -3.19
N ALA A 160 -9.38 6.37 -3.46
CA ALA A 160 -9.00 5.32 -2.53
C ALA A 160 -7.47 5.23 -2.38
N LEU A 161 -6.70 5.37 -3.46
CA LEU A 161 -5.24 5.42 -3.38
C LEU A 161 -4.74 6.69 -2.70
N GLU A 162 -5.35 7.85 -2.95
CA GLU A 162 -5.00 9.09 -2.24
C GLU A 162 -5.23 8.98 -0.72
N ARG A 163 -6.23 8.19 -0.30
CA ARG A 163 -6.51 7.91 1.11
C ARG A 163 -5.52 6.89 1.70
N ASP A 164 -5.22 5.83 0.95
CA ASP A 164 -4.64 4.61 1.50
C ASP A 164 -3.15 4.40 1.21
N SER A 165 -2.63 5.01 0.14
CA SER A 165 -1.23 4.87 -0.23
C SER A 165 -0.34 5.68 0.71
N PRO A 166 0.83 5.14 1.10
CA PRO A 166 1.74 5.87 1.97
C PRO A 166 2.34 7.09 1.27
N SER A 167 2.48 7.10 -0.06
CA SER A 167 2.99 8.24 -0.82
C SER A 167 2.52 8.26 -2.27
N PHE A 168 2.70 9.41 -2.93
CA PHE A 168 2.46 9.56 -4.37
C PHE A 168 3.25 8.53 -5.21
N HIS A 169 4.51 8.27 -4.85
CA HIS A 169 5.34 7.27 -5.53
C HIS A 169 4.76 5.85 -5.39
N ALA A 170 4.26 5.51 -4.20
CA ALA A 170 3.62 4.23 -3.96
C ALA A 170 2.33 4.08 -4.77
N SER A 171 1.47 5.10 -4.82
CA SER A 171 0.29 5.13 -5.70
C SER A 171 0.65 4.94 -7.16
N ARG A 172 1.70 5.63 -7.63
CA ARG A 172 2.14 5.56 -9.03
C ARG A 172 2.59 4.16 -9.42
N GLU A 173 3.32 3.46 -8.55
CA GLU A 173 3.78 2.08 -8.79
C GLU A 173 2.60 1.08 -8.94
N VAL A 174 1.56 1.24 -8.12
CA VAL A 174 0.31 0.47 -8.25
C VAL A 174 -0.36 0.78 -9.58
N ASN A 175 -0.49 2.07 -9.93
CA ASN A 175 -1.11 2.52 -11.18
C ASN A 175 -0.36 2.00 -12.41
N GLU A 176 0.97 2.01 -12.41
CA GLU A 176 1.77 1.51 -13.53
C GLU A 176 1.57 -0.01 -13.76
N LYS A 177 1.53 -0.81 -12.69
CA LYS A 177 1.24 -2.24 -12.78
C LYS A 177 -0.20 -2.51 -13.20
N LEU A 178 -1.15 -1.80 -12.60
CA LEU A 178 -2.57 -1.93 -12.93
C LEU A 178 -2.86 -1.50 -14.37
N ALA A 179 -2.25 -0.42 -14.86
CA ALA A 179 -2.37 0.04 -16.24
C ALA A 179 -1.87 -1.00 -17.24
N LYS A 180 -0.80 -1.75 -16.91
CA LYS A 180 -0.36 -2.89 -17.72
C LYS A 180 -1.42 -4.00 -17.75
N ALA A 181 -1.97 -4.39 -16.59
CA ALA A 181 -3.03 -5.39 -16.51
C ALA A 181 -4.31 -4.97 -17.25
N LEU A 182 -4.65 -3.68 -17.21
CA LEU A 182 -5.82 -3.11 -17.89
C LEU A 182 -5.75 -3.16 -19.43
N LYS A 183 -4.54 -3.27 -20.01
CA LYS A 183 -4.38 -3.46 -21.47
C LYS A 183 -4.93 -4.80 -21.91
N ASP A 184 -4.69 -5.84 -21.11
CA ASP A 184 -5.10 -7.22 -21.42
C ASP A 184 -6.52 -7.50 -20.93
N ASP A 185 -6.89 -6.96 -19.76
CA ASP A 185 -8.23 -7.13 -19.19
C ASP A 185 -8.87 -5.81 -18.76
N PRO A 186 -9.77 -5.25 -19.58
CA PRO A 186 -10.54 -4.05 -19.26
C PRO A 186 -11.43 -4.12 -18.01
N ARG A 187 -11.59 -5.28 -17.35
CA ARG A 187 -12.45 -5.45 -16.17
C ARG A 187 -11.68 -5.66 -14.87
N VAL A 188 -10.35 -5.81 -14.93
CA VAL A 188 -9.49 -6.10 -13.76
C VAL A 188 -9.73 -5.15 -12.59
N LEU A 189 -9.70 -3.84 -12.83
CA LEU A 189 -9.89 -2.86 -11.76
C LEU A 189 -11.27 -2.99 -11.09
N GLY A 190 -12.33 -3.15 -11.89
CA GLY A 190 -13.68 -3.31 -11.36
C GLY A 190 -13.86 -4.60 -10.57
N ARG A 191 -13.18 -5.69 -10.97
CA ARG A 191 -13.15 -6.94 -10.20
C ARG A 191 -12.36 -6.80 -8.92
N MET A 192 -11.19 -6.15 -8.94
CA MET A 192 -10.40 -5.89 -7.74
C MET A 192 -11.18 -5.08 -6.70
N GLN A 193 -11.86 -4.01 -7.12
CA GLN A 193 -12.75 -3.24 -6.25
C GLN A 193 -13.88 -4.08 -5.66
N MET A 194 -14.50 -4.93 -6.48
CA MET A 194 -15.55 -5.86 -6.04
C MET A 194 -15.03 -6.82 -4.98
N HIS A 195 -13.89 -7.49 -5.23
CA HIS A 195 -13.30 -8.43 -4.29
C HIS A 195 -12.92 -7.74 -2.97
N PHE A 196 -12.37 -6.53 -3.04
CA PHE A 196 -12.05 -5.74 -1.86
C PHE A 196 -13.29 -5.42 -1.02
N GLU A 197 -14.33 -4.81 -1.60
CA GLU A 197 -15.54 -4.43 -0.85
C GLU A 197 -16.37 -5.64 -0.38
N THR A 198 -16.33 -6.76 -1.11
CA THR A 198 -16.92 -8.02 -0.63
C THR A 198 -16.25 -8.42 0.68
N SER A 199 -14.92 -8.38 0.71
CA SER A 199 -14.12 -8.82 1.86
C SER A 199 -14.25 -7.87 3.05
N LEU A 200 -14.42 -6.56 2.80
CA LEU A 200 -14.77 -5.60 3.84
C LEU A 200 -16.13 -5.91 4.47
N GLY A 201 -17.14 -6.25 3.67
CA GLY A 201 -18.49 -6.56 4.18
C GLY A 201 -18.55 -7.82 5.04
N GLU A 202 -17.63 -8.77 4.82
CA GLU A 202 -17.48 -9.97 5.63
C GLU A 202 -16.72 -9.73 6.96
N SER A 203 -15.93 -8.66 7.03
CA SER A 203 -15.15 -8.28 8.21
C SER A 203 -16.04 -7.55 9.22
N ARG A 204 -16.60 -8.30 10.18
CA ARG A 204 -17.61 -7.81 11.14
C ARG A 204 -17.12 -6.79 12.18
N ALA A 205 -15.81 -6.55 12.32
CA ALA A 205 -15.27 -5.89 13.52
C ALA A 205 -14.70 -4.46 13.34
N SER A 206 -14.01 -4.15 12.23
CA SER A 206 -13.26 -2.87 12.10
C SER A 206 -13.65 -2.01 10.88
N GLY A 207 -14.38 -2.56 9.91
CA GLY A 207 -14.58 -1.90 8.63
C GLY A 207 -13.29 -1.75 7.80
N ALA A 208 -12.25 -2.50 8.18
CA ALA A 208 -11.00 -2.70 7.44
C ALA A 208 -10.85 -4.17 7.04
N LEU A 209 -9.95 -4.40 6.07
CA LEU A 209 -9.73 -5.73 5.51
C LEU A 209 -8.77 -6.51 6.42
N SER A 210 -9.23 -7.59 7.03
CA SER A 210 -8.33 -8.49 7.76
C SER A 210 -7.56 -9.41 6.82
N HIS A 211 -6.50 -10.03 7.31
CA HIS A 211 -5.78 -11.09 6.61
C HIS A 211 -6.71 -12.23 6.17
N ASP A 212 -7.60 -12.70 7.05
CA ASP A 212 -8.61 -13.72 6.70
C ASP A 212 -9.56 -13.25 5.60
N GLY A 213 -9.92 -11.96 5.60
CA GLY A 213 -10.73 -11.36 4.52
C GLY A 213 -10.00 -11.41 3.18
N LEU A 214 -8.69 -11.12 3.16
CA LEU A 214 -7.85 -11.24 1.96
C LEU A 214 -7.75 -12.70 1.48
N VAL A 215 -7.55 -13.66 2.38
CA VAL A 215 -7.50 -15.09 2.05
C VAL A 215 -8.80 -15.54 1.39
N ARG A 216 -9.96 -15.21 1.99
CA ARG A 216 -11.28 -15.51 1.40
C ARG A 216 -11.47 -14.85 0.03
N ALA A 217 -10.97 -13.61 -0.15
CA ALA A 217 -11.00 -12.94 -1.44
C ALA A 217 -10.24 -13.73 -2.51
N CYS A 218 -9.05 -14.24 -2.16
CA CYS A 218 -8.21 -15.05 -3.02
C CYS A 218 -8.87 -16.40 -3.34
N GLU A 219 -9.45 -17.08 -2.35
CA GLU A 219 -10.18 -18.34 -2.55
C GLU A 219 -11.33 -18.17 -3.54
N ARG A 220 -12.16 -17.13 -3.37
CA ARG A 220 -13.25 -16.80 -4.30
C ARG A 220 -12.74 -16.54 -5.71
N LEU A 221 -11.66 -15.79 -5.85
CA LEU A 221 -11.09 -15.46 -7.15
C LEU A 221 -10.54 -16.72 -7.86
N VAL A 222 -9.84 -17.59 -7.14
CA VAL A 222 -9.31 -18.85 -7.69
C VAL A 222 -10.45 -19.80 -8.06
N ALA A 223 -11.49 -19.91 -7.23
CA ALA A 223 -12.66 -20.75 -7.47
C ALA A 223 -13.56 -20.26 -8.61
N SER A 224 -13.50 -18.98 -8.98
CA SER A 224 -14.26 -18.44 -10.11
C SER A 224 -14.03 -19.26 -11.39
N PRO A 225 -15.03 -19.50 -12.25
CA PRO A 225 -14.81 -20.19 -13.52
C PRO A 225 -14.07 -19.34 -14.55
N GLU A 226 -14.01 -18.02 -14.37
CA GLU A 226 -13.42 -17.09 -15.35
C GLU A 226 -11.88 -17.22 -15.37
N ARG A 227 -11.27 -17.23 -16.57
CA ARG A 227 -9.82 -17.21 -16.72
C ARG A 227 -9.33 -15.75 -16.73
N VAL A 228 -8.92 -15.26 -15.56
CA VAL A 228 -8.48 -13.87 -15.35
C VAL A 228 -7.04 -13.84 -14.82
N VAL A 229 -6.30 -12.76 -15.10
CA VAL A 229 -4.87 -12.65 -14.78
C VAL A 229 -4.61 -12.69 -13.27
N GLU A 230 -5.55 -12.17 -12.48
CA GLU A 230 -5.42 -12.01 -11.05
C GLU A 230 -5.43 -13.34 -10.28
N LYS A 231 -5.92 -14.41 -10.92
CA LYS A 231 -5.93 -15.75 -10.32
C LYS A 231 -4.54 -16.27 -10.00
N GLN A 232 -3.54 -15.92 -10.81
CA GLN A 232 -2.18 -16.36 -10.56
C GLN A 232 -1.64 -15.75 -9.26
N TRP A 233 -1.95 -14.47 -9.01
CA TRP A 233 -1.53 -13.75 -7.82
C TRP A 233 -2.29 -14.24 -6.59
N ALA A 234 -3.60 -14.47 -6.70
CA ALA A 234 -4.37 -15.07 -5.62
C ALA A 234 -3.90 -16.50 -5.28
N ALA A 235 -3.58 -17.33 -6.27
CA ALA A 235 -3.05 -18.66 -6.03
C ALA A 235 -1.71 -18.64 -5.28
N GLU A 236 -0.82 -17.70 -5.63
CA GLU A 236 0.45 -17.50 -4.95
C GLU A 236 0.24 -17.07 -3.49
N VAL A 237 -0.71 -16.16 -3.22
CA VAL A 237 -1.06 -15.76 -1.84
C VAL A 237 -1.55 -16.96 -1.02
N LEU A 238 -2.43 -17.78 -1.58
CA LEU A 238 -2.95 -18.98 -0.90
C LEU A 238 -1.88 -20.06 -0.69
N GLU A 239 -0.92 -20.19 -1.60
CA GLU A 239 0.21 -21.09 -1.42
C GLU A 239 1.08 -20.67 -0.23
N ARG A 240 1.40 -19.37 -0.14
CA ARG A 240 2.18 -18.83 0.98
C ARG A 240 1.46 -18.95 2.31
N HIS A 241 0.17 -18.61 2.33
CA HIS A 241 -0.67 -18.79 3.50
C HIS A 241 -0.64 -20.25 3.99
N ARG A 242 -0.77 -21.23 3.08
CA ARG A 242 -0.67 -22.66 3.42
C ARG A 242 0.72 -23.10 3.87
N SER A 243 1.77 -22.45 3.39
CA SER A 243 3.15 -22.73 3.82
C SER A 243 3.49 -22.19 5.21
N GLY A 244 2.63 -21.35 5.79
CA GLY A 244 2.88 -20.67 7.06
C GLY A 244 3.84 -19.47 6.94
N GLU A 245 4.07 -18.97 5.72
CA GLU A 245 4.81 -17.72 5.51
C GLU A 245 4.01 -16.56 6.10
N VAL A 246 4.57 -15.88 7.09
CA VAL A 246 3.96 -14.70 7.70
C VAL A 246 4.09 -13.52 6.74
N THR A 247 3.03 -13.25 5.99
CA THR A 247 2.98 -12.12 5.04
C THR A 247 2.46 -10.83 5.67
N PHE A 248 1.62 -10.96 6.70
CA PHE A 248 0.99 -9.87 7.43
C PHE A 248 0.96 -10.25 8.91
N ASP A 249 0.98 -9.26 9.80
CA ASP A 249 0.69 -9.49 11.21
C ASP A 249 -0.78 -9.96 11.33
N ASP A 250 -1.07 -10.92 12.20
CA ASP A 250 -2.40 -11.56 12.29
C ASP A 250 -3.54 -10.55 12.54
N ASP A 251 -3.23 -9.44 13.23
CA ASP A 251 -4.16 -8.34 13.54
C ASP A 251 -4.05 -7.14 12.59
N ALA A 252 -3.32 -7.26 11.47
CA ALA A 252 -3.13 -6.13 10.55
C ALA A 252 -4.41 -5.79 9.78
N ASP A 253 -4.87 -4.54 9.94
CA ASP A 253 -5.87 -3.93 9.09
C ASP A 253 -5.25 -3.55 7.75
N LEU A 254 -5.72 -4.15 6.66
CA LEU A 254 -5.19 -3.97 5.32
C LEU A 254 -5.90 -2.83 4.55
N SER A 255 -5.04 -2.02 3.96
CA SER A 255 -5.22 -1.14 2.81
C SER A 255 -6.16 -1.56 1.68
N TYR A 256 -6.85 -0.63 0.98
CA TYR A 256 -7.07 -0.86 -0.46
C TYR A 256 -5.73 -0.89 -1.21
N PHE A 257 -4.79 -0.05 -0.81
CA PHE A 257 -3.42 -0.06 -1.33
C PHE A 257 -2.74 -1.41 -1.06
N ASP A 258 -2.77 -1.93 0.16
CA ASP A 258 -2.23 -3.26 0.49
C ASP A 258 -2.87 -4.36 -0.36
N PHE A 259 -4.21 -4.38 -0.41
CA PHE A 259 -4.96 -5.34 -1.21
C PHE A 259 -4.51 -5.31 -2.67
N LEU A 260 -4.41 -4.14 -3.29
CA LEU A 260 -4.00 -4.03 -4.68
C LEU A 260 -2.56 -4.49 -4.90
N ASN A 261 -1.62 -4.16 -4.02
CA ASN A 261 -0.23 -4.61 -4.16
C ASN A 261 -0.15 -6.14 -4.16
N VAL A 262 -0.81 -6.78 -3.20
CA VAL A 262 -0.90 -8.24 -3.12
C VAL A 262 -1.56 -8.82 -4.38
N MET A 263 -2.70 -8.25 -4.76
CA MET A 263 -3.47 -8.64 -5.94
C MET A 263 -2.84 -8.18 -7.25
N LEU A 264 -1.62 -7.63 -7.23
CA LEU A 264 -0.77 -7.36 -8.40
C LEU A 264 0.55 -8.15 -8.31
N GLY A 265 0.60 -9.16 -7.43
CA GLY A 265 1.73 -10.06 -7.24
C GLY A 265 2.92 -9.43 -6.50
N ARG A 266 2.73 -8.30 -5.80
CA ARG A 266 3.79 -7.71 -4.98
C ARG A 266 3.82 -8.36 -3.60
N LYS A 267 5.01 -8.38 -3.00
CA LYS A 267 5.26 -8.96 -1.68
C LYS A 267 5.49 -7.84 -0.68
N ARG A 268 4.98 -8.01 0.53
CA ARG A 268 5.23 -7.09 1.64
C ARG A 268 6.55 -7.47 2.31
N HIS A 269 7.44 -6.51 2.48
CA HIS A 269 8.77 -6.70 3.07
C HIS A 269 8.88 -5.87 4.33
N ARG A 270 9.42 -6.47 5.40
CA ARG A 270 9.67 -5.78 6.66
C ARG A 270 10.82 -4.80 6.50
N VAL A 271 10.65 -3.59 7.03
CA VAL A 271 11.67 -2.55 7.09
C VAL A 271 12.09 -2.35 8.56
N SER A 272 13.39 -2.35 8.81
CA SER A 272 13.96 -2.15 10.15
C SER A 272 15.17 -1.22 10.10
N LEU A 273 15.38 -0.43 11.14
CA LEU A 273 16.58 0.35 11.37
C LEU A 273 17.56 -0.43 12.22
N TRP A 274 18.78 -0.66 11.73
CA TRP A 274 19.85 -1.29 12.49
C TRP A 274 20.82 -0.21 12.95
N MET A 275 21.06 -0.15 14.26
CA MET A 275 21.87 0.89 14.89
C MET A 275 23.16 0.29 15.45
N TYR A 276 24.28 0.92 15.12
CA TYR A 276 25.61 0.49 15.50
C TYR A 276 26.30 1.58 16.31
N ASP A 277 26.98 1.19 17.39
CA ASP A 277 27.86 2.10 18.11
C ASP A 277 29.25 2.10 17.48
N ILE A 278 29.51 3.10 16.65
CA ILE A 278 30.81 3.29 16.01
C ILE A 278 31.88 3.80 16.98
N SER A 279 31.56 4.11 18.24
CA SER A 279 32.61 4.43 19.22
C SER A 279 33.39 3.20 19.72
N GLY A 280 32.98 1.98 19.33
CA GLY A 280 33.55 0.73 19.83
C GLY A 280 33.32 0.53 21.33
N GLY A 281 32.16 0.98 21.85
CA GLY A 281 31.82 0.93 23.28
C GLY A 281 32.58 1.95 24.14
N ARG A 282 33.36 2.86 23.53
CA ARG A 282 34.16 3.86 24.25
C ARG A 282 33.36 5.13 24.54
N ALA A 283 32.36 5.48 23.73
CA ALA A 283 31.49 6.63 23.97
C ALA A 283 30.71 6.44 25.28
N GLY A 284 30.13 5.26 25.55
CA GLY A 284 29.47 5.01 26.84
C GLY A 284 30.39 5.20 28.07
N ARG A 285 31.72 5.04 27.92
CA ARG A 285 32.70 5.16 29.02
C ARG A 285 33.38 6.53 29.11
N TRP A 286 33.46 7.28 28.01
CA TRP A 286 34.23 8.54 27.92
C TRP A 286 33.46 9.73 27.34
N SER A 287 32.21 9.56 26.89
CA SER A 287 31.37 10.65 26.33
C SER A 287 31.21 11.81 27.31
N TRP A 288 31.02 11.51 28.60
CA TRP A 288 31.00 12.53 29.64
C TRP A 288 32.28 13.37 29.66
N LEU A 289 33.46 12.74 29.54
CA LEU A 289 34.75 13.42 29.62
C LEU A 289 35.10 14.20 28.35
N LEU A 290 34.73 13.66 27.18
CA LEU A 290 35.07 14.26 25.89
C LEU A 290 34.01 15.26 25.42
N LEU A 291 32.74 14.99 25.67
CA LEU A 291 31.60 15.72 25.11
C LEU A 291 30.77 16.44 26.20
N GLY A 292 31.09 16.28 27.50
CA GLY A 292 30.38 17.00 28.56
C GLY A 292 28.93 16.56 28.80
N ARG A 293 28.46 15.51 28.13
CA ARG A 293 27.20 14.79 28.38
C ARG A 293 27.44 13.30 28.18
N GLN A 294 26.73 12.47 28.94
CA GLN A 294 26.73 11.04 28.75
C GLN A 294 25.87 10.70 27.53
N PHE A 295 26.48 10.11 26.52
CA PHE A 295 25.81 9.53 25.36
C PHE A 295 26.01 8.02 25.38
N ASP A 296 24.97 7.26 25.05
CA ASP A 296 25.03 5.79 25.00
C ASP A 296 25.89 5.30 23.82
N GLY A 297 26.06 6.12 22.77
CA GLY A 297 26.89 5.83 21.60
C GLY A 297 26.95 6.99 20.60
N ILE A 298 27.77 6.86 19.57
CA ILE A 298 27.61 7.59 18.30
C ILE A 298 26.95 6.60 17.35
N TRP A 299 25.75 6.90 16.85
CA TRP A 299 24.97 5.96 16.06
C TRP A 299 25.37 6.06 14.60
N HIS A 300 25.73 4.93 14.03
CA HIS A 300 25.60 4.69 12.61
C HIS A 300 24.33 3.88 12.37
N SER A 301 23.51 4.27 11.39
CA SER A 301 22.32 3.52 11.03
C SER A 301 22.38 2.95 9.61
N GLY A 302 21.85 1.74 9.47
CA GLY A 302 21.52 1.11 8.19
C GLY A 302 20.04 0.73 8.13
N VAL A 303 19.43 0.88 6.96
CA VAL A 303 18.04 0.45 6.71
C VAL A 303 18.07 -0.97 6.17
N VAL A 304 17.43 -1.90 6.89
CA VAL A 304 17.33 -3.31 6.51
C VAL A 304 15.95 -3.61 5.96
N VAL A 305 15.92 -4.27 4.80
CA VAL A 305 14.71 -4.81 4.19
C VAL A 305 14.84 -6.33 4.06
N ASP A 306 13.88 -7.05 4.63
CA ASP A 306 13.84 -8.52 4.61
C ASP A 306 13.18 -9.01 3.31
N PHE A 307 14.00 -9.36 2.31
CA PHE A 307 13.53 -10.01 1.08
C PHE A 307 13.56 -11.54 1.22
N PRO A 308 12.73 -12.27 0.46
CA PRO A 308 12.71 -13.74 0.48
C PRO A 308 14.06 -14.38 0.16
N GLU A 309 14.85 -13.74 -0.71
CA GLU A 309 16.15 -14.26 -1.15
C GLU A 309 17.27 -13.91 -0.16
N ARG A 310 17.19 -12.73 0.47
CA ARG A 310 18.14 -12.25 1.50
C ARG A 310 17.62 -11.01 2.24
N SER A 311 18.07 -10.81 3.48
CA SER A 311 17.97 -9.50 4.13
C SER A 311 19.07 -8.57 3.60
N SER A 312 18.70 -7.47 2.98
CA SER A 312 19.64 -6.45 2.49
C SER A 312 19.68 -5.25 3.44
N GLU A 313 20.89 -4.75 3.68
CA GLU A 313 21.17 -3.56 4.47
C GLU A 313 21.70 -2.44 3.58
N PHE A 314 20.95 -1.34 3.52
CA PHE A 314 21.29 -0.13 2.78
C PHE A 314 21.85 0.92 3.73
N TRP A 315 23.05 1.44 3.42
CA TRP A 315 23.73 2.38 4.29
C TRP A 315 24.64 3.34 3.48
N PHE A 316 25.00 4.45 4.12
CA PHE A 316 25.84 5.49 3.54
C PHE A 316 27.12 5.66 4.36
N GLY A 317 28.28 5.66 3.70
CA GLY A 317 29.60 5.81 4.35
C GLY A 317 30.58 6.64 3.52
N GLY A 318 30.08 7.63 2.79
CA GLY A 318 30.80 8.32 1.71
C GLY A 318 30.46 7.77 0.33
N LYS A 319 30.00 6.51 0.27
CA LYS A 319 29.26 5.95 -0.87
C LYS A 319 27.99 5.26 -0.41
N LEU A 320 27.09 4.97 -1.36
CA LEU A 320 25.89 4.19 -1.12
C LEU A 320 26.18 2.70 -1.30
N PHE A 321 25.76 1.91 -0.32
CA PHE A 321 26.01 0.47 -0.26
C PHE A 321 24.73 -0.32 -0.09
N ASP A 322 24.72 -1.53 -0.65
CA ASP A 322 23.75 -2.59 -0.42
C ASP A 322 24.54 -3.84 -0.01
N SER A 323 24.45 -4.20 1.26
CA SER A 323 25.20 -5.32 1.86
C SER A 323 24.23 -6.38 2.39
N VAL A 324 24.71 -7.60 2.62
CA VAL A 324 23.91 -8.57 3.40
C VAL A 324 23.80 -8.06 4.83
N ALA A 325 22.61 -8.09 5.41
CA ALA A 325 22.38 -7.52 6.74
C ALA A 325 23.30 -8.15 7.81
N GLY A 326 24.02 -7.30 8.55
CA GLY A 326 24.98 -7.74 9.58
C GLY A 326 26.35 -8.19 9.05
N SER A 327 26.61 -8.04 7.75
CA SER A 327 27.94 -8.25 7.14
C SER A 327 28.74 -6.94 6.99
N THR A 328 28.22 -5.83 7.50
CA THR A 328 28.83 -4.51 7.39
C THR A 328 30.12 -4.41 8.24
N PRO A 329 31.03 -3.47 7.92
CA PRO A 329 32.24 -3.25 8.71
C PRO A 329 31.99 -2.82 10.16
N PHE A 330 30.75 -2.51 10.53
CA PHE A 330 30.34 -2.04 11.85
C PHE A 330 30.12 -3.18 12.86
N GLY A 331 30.17 -4.44 12.41
CA GLY A 331 30.00 -5.61 13.27
C GLY A 331 28.53 -5.91 13.55
N ALA A 332 28.21 -6.30 14.79
CA ALA A 332 26.83 -6.59 15.19
C ALA A 332 26.09 -5.31 15.60
N PRO A 333 24.83 -5.11 15.17
CA PRO A 333 24.04 -3.97 15.61
C PRO A 333 23.74 -4.07 17.10
N LEU A 334 23.78 -2.92 17.78
CA LEU A 334 23.42 -2.82 19.19
C LEU A 334 21.90 -2.83 19.36
N GLU A 335 21.18 -2.22 18.41
CA GLU A 335 19.72 -2.13 18.42
C GLU A 335 19.15 -2.37 17.02
N LYS A 336 18.00 -3.05 16.96
CA LYS A 336 17.21 -3.25 15.74
C LYS A 336 15.78 -2.77 15.99
N ARG A 337 15.38 -1.68 15.34
CA ARG A 337 14.03 -1.12 15.48
C ARG A 337 13.19 -1.45 14.25
N HIS A 338 11.99 -1.97 14.45
CA HIS A 338 11.04 -2.13 13.36
C HIS A 338 10.48 -0.76 12.95
N LEU A 339 10.48 -0.44 11.66
CA LEU A 339 9.99 0.84 11.14
C LEU A 339 8.65 0.71 10.42
N GLY A 340 8.39 -0.44 9.80
CA GLY A 340 7.18 -0.68 9.04
C GLY A 340 7.43 -1.65 7.89
N TYR A 341 6.74 -1.43 6.78
CA TYR A 341 6.75 -2.35 5.65
C TYR A 341 6.79 -1.62 4.31
N THR A 342 7.32 -2.30 3.29
CA THR A 342 7.35 -1.80 1.91
C THR A 342 6.96 -2.89 0.93
N TYR A 343 6.36 -2.53 -0.19
CA TYR A 343 6.14 -3.45 -1.31
C TYR A 343 7.25 -3.38 -2.36
N LYS A 344 8.25 -2.52 -2.16
CA LYS A 344 9.35 -2.29 -3.11
C LYS A 344 10.29 -3.48 -3.13
N THR A 345 10.71 -3.85 -4.33
CA THR A 345 11.74 -4.85 -4.57
C THR A 345 13.13 -4.27 -4.33
N ARG A 346 14.12 -5.13 -4.08
CA ARG A 346 15.52 -4.72 -3.95
C ARG A 346 16.00 -3.89 -5.14
N ASP A 347 15.63 -4.28 -6.36
CA ASP A 347 16.06 -3.60 -7.58
C ASP A 347 15.44 -2.21 -7.74
N GLU A 348 14.18 -2.03 -7.35
CA GLU A 348 13.54 -0.71 -7.33
C GLU A 348 14.23 0.22 -6.31
N ILE A 349 14.62 -0.32 -5.14
CA ILE A 349 15.36 0.44 -4.12
C ILE A 349 16.75 0.83 -4.62
N ARG A 350 17.52 -0.12 -5.16
CA ARG A 350 18.84 0.15 -5.75
C ARG A 350 18.75 1.19 -6.87
N SER A 351 17.79 1.02 -7.77
CA SER A 351 17.56 1.96 -8.87
C SER A 351 17.17 3.36 -8.38
N TYR A 352 16.42 3.46 -7.28
CA TYR A 352 16.10 4.74 -6.67
C TYR A 352 17.34 5.38 -6.02
N MET A 353 18.08 4.60 -5.24
CA MET A 353 19.32 5.05 -4.60
C MET A 353 20.34 5.55 -5.63
N ALA A 354 20.59 4.79 -6.70
CA ALA A 354 21.53 5.18 -7.74
C ALA A 354 21.10 6.45 -8.49
N ARG A 355 19.80 6.60 -8.82
CA ARG A 355 19.32 7.73 -9.62
C ARG A 355 19.07 9.01 -8.83
N HIS A 356 18.53 8.89 -7.62
CA HIS A 356 18.02 10.03 -6.85
C HIS A 356 18.86 10.36 -5.62
N MET A 357 19.43 9.35 -4.96
CA MET A 357 20.17 9.57 -3.71
C MET A 357 21.68 9.71 -3.94
N ALA A 358 22.28 8.97 -4.88
CA ALA A 358 23.73 8.99 -5.12
C ALA A 358 24.30 10.39 -5.45
N PRO A 359 23.59 11.28 -6.21
CA PRO A 359 24.06 12.64 -6.43
C PRO A 359 24.12 13.49 -5.16
N GLU A 360 23.30 13.18 -4.16
CA GLU A 360 23.21 13.89 -2.88
C GLU A 360 24.14 13.29 -1.83
N PHE A 361 24.08 11.98 -1.65
CA PHE A 361 24.86 11.20 -0.70
C PHE A 361 26.18 10.72 -1.33
N SER A 362 27.10 11.68 -1.49
CA SER A 362 28.44 11.46 -2.04
C SER A 362 29.54 11.70 -1.00
N ARG A 363 30.77 11.30 -1.33
CA ARG A 363 31.92 11.47 -0.44
C ARG A 363 32.23 12.93 -0.20
N GLU A 364 32.11 13.75 -1.23
CA GLU A 364 32.39 15.19 -1.20
C GLU A 364 31.38 15.94 -0.32
N LYS A 365 30.14 15.43 -0.26
CA LYS A 365 29.04 16.00 0.52
C LYS A 365 28.90 15.38 1.91
N TYR A 366 29.66 14.33 2.20
CA TYR A 366 29.61 13.66 3.49
C TYR A 366 29.99 14.61 4.62
N ASP A 367 29.12 14.69 5.63
CA ASP A 367 29.43 15.37 6.86
C ASP A 367 28.81 14.64 8.05
N VAL A 368 29.64 14.26 9.02
CA VAL A 368 29.24 13.50 10.20
C VAL A 368 28.14 14.19 11.03
N LEU A 369 27.97 15.50 10.91
CA LEU A 369 26.97 16.24 11.66
C LEU A 369 25.74 16.55 10.82
N THR A 370 25.91 17.03 9.59
CA THR A 370 24.79 17.59 8.82
C THR A 370 24.38 16.76 7.61
N HIS A 371 25.13 15.72 7.26
CA HIS A 371 24.88 14.93 6.06
C HIS A 371 25.55 13.55 6.14
N ASN A 372 24.97 12.67 6.94
CA ASN A 372 25.54 11.37 7.30
C ASN A 372 24.54 10.21 7.06
N CYS A 373 24.90 9.04 7.57
CA CYS A 373 24.18 7.77 7.48
C CYS A 373 22.74 7.84 8.00
N ASN A 374 22.49 8.65 9.03
CA ASN A 374 21.16 8.83 9.64
C ASN A 374 20.26 9.64 8.71
N HIS A 375 20.80 10.69 8.08
CA HIS A 375 20.08 11.50 7.09
C HIS A 375 19.75 10.67 5.83
N PHE A 376 20.69 9.83 5.40
CA PHE A 376 20.46 8.87 4.33
C PHE A 376 19.34 7.87 4.69
N SER A 377 19.41 7.30 5.88
CA SER A 377 18.43 6.33 6.38
C SER A 377 17.03 6.94 6.45
N ASP A 378 16.93 8.19 6.92
CA ASP A 378 15.68 8.95 6.97
C ASP A 378 15.09 9.18 5.56
N ALA A 379 15.91 9.68 4.63
CA ALA A 379 15.49 9.91 3.25
C ALA A 379 15.07 8.61 2.53
N LEU A 380 15.76 7.49 2.81
CA LEU A 380 15.38 6.19 2.27
C LEU A 380 14.06 5.69 2.89
N CYS A 381 13.85 5.84 4.20
CA CYS A 381 12.61 5.44 4.86
C CYS A 381 11.37 6.20 4.35
N LEU A 382 11.53 7.50 4.03
CA LEU A 382 10.48 8.26 3.34
C LEU A 382 10.10 7.64 2.00
N PHE A 383 11.08 7.18 1.22
CA PHE A 383 10.82 6.47 -0.04
C PHE A 383 10.16 5.10 0.20
N LEU A 384 10.62 4.32 1.18
CA LEU A 384 10.16 2.95 1.40
C LEU A 384 8.72 2.87 1.94
N HIS A 385 8.40 3.69 2.93
CA HIS A 385 7.14 3.60 3.69
C HIS A 385 6.60 4.95 4.19
N ASN A 386 7.12 6.07 3.68
CA ASN A 386 6.68 7.44 3.99
C ASN A 386 6.62 7.78 5.49
N ALA A 387 7.62 7.33 6.25
CA ALA A 387 7.81 7.81 7.62
C ALA A 387 9.29 8.03 7.89
N HIS A 388 9.57 8.99 8.78
CA HIS A 388 10.91 9.28 9.26
C HIS A 388 11.43 8.16 10.17
N ILE A 389 12.75 8.07 10.31
CA ILE A 389 13.35 7.25 11.38
C ILE A 389 13.16 7.95 12.74
N PRO A 390 13.31 7.24 13.88
CA PRO A 390 13.09 7.84 15.20
C PRO A 390 13.90 9.11 15.46
N ASP A 391 13.26 10.11 16.08
CA ASP A 391 13.82 11.46 16.30
C ASP A 391 15.14 11.43 17.09
N ASP A 392 15.33 10.47 17.99
CA ASP A 392 16.56 10.31 18.76
C ASP A 392 17.76 9.92 17.90
N VAL A 393 17.52 9.32 16.72
CA VAL A 393 18.54 8.92 15.75
C VAL A 393 18.84 10.05 14.77
N VAL A 394 17.80 10.68 14.18
CA VAL A 394 17.99 11.81 13.24
C VAL A 394 18.68 12.98 13.92
N ASN A 395 18.21 13.36 15.12
CA ASN A 395 18.67 14.57 15.81
C ASN A 395 19.94 14.34 16.63
N GLN A 396 20.58 13.16 16.52
CA GLN A 396 21.80 12.85 17.29
C GLN A 396 22.91 13.87 17.04
N ALA A 397 23.09 14.30 15.79
CA ALA A 397 24.11 15.26 15.46
C ALA A 397 23.90 16.60 16.18
N GLU A 398 22.67 17.11 16.23
CA GLU A 398 22.34 18.35 16.96
C GLU A 398 22.62 18.22 18.46
N MET A 399 22.26 17.07 19.04
CA MET A 399 22.55 16.78 20.45
C MET A 399 24.06 16.80 20.74
N VAL A 400 24.88 16.27 19.82
CA VAL A 400 26.36 16.25 19.91
C VAL A 400 26.98 17.63 19.60
N MET A 401 26.36 18.43 18.72
CA MET A 401 26.80 19.79 18.34
C MET A 401 26.76 20.81 19.48
N SER A 402 26.08 20.50 20.58
CA SER A 402 26.10 21.33 21.80
C SER A 402 27.48 21.42 22.48
N THR A 403 28.47 20.66 22.00
CA THR A 403 29.75 20.44 22.69
C THR A 403 30.93 21.00 21.87
N LEU A 404 31.83 21.74 22.53
CA LEU A 404 33.01 22.37 21.87
C LEU A 404 33.96 21.31 21.27
N THR A 405 34.09 20.16 21.93
CA THR A 405 34.99 19.08 21.52
C THR A 405 34.52 18.39 20.25
N ALA A 406 33.22 18.14 20.07
CA ALA A 406 32.70 17.53 18.84
C ALA A 406 33.01 18.38 17.59
N ARG A 407 32.90 19.71 17.72
CA ARG A 407 33.21 20.64 16.64
C ARG A 407 34.70 20.60 16.25
N ALA A 408 35.59 20.44 17.24
CA ALA A 408 37.02 20.32 16.99
C ALA A 408 37.41 18.98 16.33
N LEU A 409 36.69 17.89 16.63
CA LEU A 409 36.96 16.55 16.08
C LEU A 409 36.28 16.28 14.72
N ARG A 410 35.42 17.19 14.24
CA ARG A 410 34.66 17.03 12.98
C ARG A 410 35.51 16.60 11.77
N PRO A 411 36.69 17.19 11.47
CA PRO A 411 37.48 16.78 10.31
C PRO A 411 37.97 15.33 10.40
N LEU A 412 38.38 14.87 11.59
CA LEU A 412 38.82 13.49 11.83
C LEU A 412 37.66 12.51 11.66
N LEU A 413 36.49 12.85 12.21
CA LEU A 413 35.28 12.05 12.10
C LEU A 413 34.77 11.96 10.65
N ASN A 414 34.82 13.06 9.89
CA ASN A 414 34.48 13.06 8.46
C ASN A 414 35.42 12.15 7.65
N HIS A 415 36.73 12.18 7.94
CA HIS A 415 37.68 11.31 7.25
C HIS A 415 37.43 9.83 7.58
N TRP A 416 37.15 9.52 8.84
CA TRP A 416 36.92 8.13 9.28
C TRP A 416 35.60 7.55 8.78
N LEU A 417 34.51 8.33 8.84
CA LEU A 417 33.15 7.85 8.52
C LEU A 417 32.71 8.10 7.08
N GLY A 418 33.31 9.08 6.39
CA GLY A 418 33.15 9.31 4.96
C GLY A 418 34.22 8.64 4.09
N GLY A 419 35.07 7.81 4.70
CA GLY A 419 36.21 7.15 4.04
C GLY A 419 35.90 5.80 3.40
N PHE A 420 34.68 5.26 3.57
CA PHE A 420 34.33 3.94 3.05
C PHE A 420 34.14 4.03 1.52
N GLY A 421 35.00 3.33 0.76
CA GLY A 421 34.94 3.26 -0.71
C GLY A 421 36.04 4.02 -1.48
N GLY A 422 37.07 4.55 -0.81
CA GLY A 422 38.32 5.03 -1.44
C GLY A 422 39.46 4.00 -1.40
N ALA A 423 40.53 4.21 -2.19
CA ALA A 423 41.70 3.32 -2.26
C ALA A 423 42.41 3.08 -0.90
N ASP A 424 42.21 3.98 0.08
CA ASP A 424 42.80 3.90 1.42
C ASP A 424 41.79 3.47 2.52
N GLY A 425 40.54 3.16 2.14
CA GLY A 425 39.52 2.74 3.10
C GLY A 425 39.77 1.30 3.55
N ALA A 426 39.96 1.08 4.85
CA ALA A 426 40.03 -0.25 5.44
C ALA A 426 38.70 -0.99 5.27
N ALA A 427 38.51 -1.61 4.10
CA ALA A 427 37.57 -2.70 3.96
C ALA A 427 38.04 -3.80 4.92
N ALA A 428 37.27 -4.01 6.00
CA ALA A 428 37.53 -5.11 6.92
C ALA A 428 37.56 -6.41 6.08
N GLN A 429 38.70 -7.10 6.09
CA GLN A 429 38.88 -8.38 5.41
C GLN A 429 37.82 -9.35 5.95
N GLY A 430 36.74 -9.56 5.20
CA GLY A 430 35.61 -10.41 5.58
C GLY A 430 34.21 -9.85 5.28
N SER A 431 34.06 -8.56 4.95
CA SER A 431 32.75 -8.01 4.59
C SER A 431 32.33 -8.39 3.17
N GLN A 432 31.20 -9.08 3.00
CA GLN A 432 30.52 -9.26 1.71
C GLN A 432 29.76 -7.95 1.36
N VAL A 433 30.52 -6.90 1.06
CA VAL A 433 29.97 -5.67 0.47
C VAL A 433 29.77 -5.96 -1.01
N ASP A 434 28.54 -6.30 -1.38
CA ASP A 434 28.27 -6.83 -2.73
C ASP A 434 28.47 -5.77 -3.83
N ASP A 435 28.05 -4.51 -3.63
CA ASP A 435 28.18 -3.49 -4.69
C ASP A 435 28.20 -2.05 -4.18
N CYS A 436 28.97 -1.20 -4.87
CA CYS A 436 28.90 0.25 -4.74
C CYS A 436 27.99 0.84 -5.83
N LEU A 437 26.87 1.46 -5.43
CA LEU A 437 25.83 1.92 -6.37
C LEU A 437 26.22 3.17 -7.17
N GLN A 438 27.27 3.88 -6.74
CA GLN A 438 27.78 5.06 -7.47
C GLN A 438 28.44 4.68 -8.80
N ASP A 439 28.92 3.44 -8.93
CA ASP A 439 29.52 2.94 -10.18
C ASP A 439 28.44 2.56 -11.22
N GLU A 440 27.17 2.47 -10.82
CA GLU A 440 26.00 2.24 -11.68
C GLU A 440 25.36 3.55 -12.20
N VAL A 441 25.86 4.71 -11.79
CA VAL A 441 25.30 6.02 -12.16
C VAL A 441 25.68 6.38 -13.59
N LEU A 442 24.75 6.14 -14.54
CA LEU A 442 24.92 6.55 -15.93
C LEU A 442 24.72 8.08 -16.07
N PRO A 443 25.60 8.81 -16.79
CA PRO A 443 25.42 10.23 -17.10
C PRO A 443 24.29 10.39 -18.12
N GLY A 444 23.04 10.44 -17.64
CA GLY A 444 21.86 10.60 -18.49
C GLY A 444 20.54 10.85 -17.77
N ALA A 445 20.48 10.73 -16.44
CA ALA A 445 19.27 11.01 -15.66
C ALA A 445 19.12 12.52 -15.36
N ILE A 446 19.17 13.37 -16.39
CA ILE A 446 18.81 14.77 -16.26
C ILE A 446 17.75 15.08 -17.34
N VAL A 447 16.54 15.25 -16.82
CA VAL A 447 15.26 15.70 -17.42
C VAL A 447 14.39 14.69 -18.16
N GLU A 448 13.47 14.04 -17.43
CA GLU A 448 12.14 13.71 -17.98
C GLU A 448 11.35 15.02 -18.14
N PHE A 449 11.53 15.71 -19.27
CA PHE A 449 10.47 16.58 -19.75
C PHE A 449 9.40 15.66 -20.33
N CYS A 450 8.19 15.67 -19.75
CA CYS A 450 7.00 15.29 -20.50
C CYS A 450 6.96 16.17 -21.75
N ARG A 451 7.34 15.62 -22.90
CA ARG A 451 7.06 16.26 -24.18
C ARG A 451 5.54 16.29 -24.32
N VAL A 452 5.00 17.49 -24.20
CA VAL A 452 3.69 17.83 -24.72
C VAL A 452 3.89 17.95 -26.23
N GLU A 453 3.48 16.92 -26.97
CA GLU A 453 3.18 17.04 -28.40
C GLU A 453 1.68 16.85 -28.60
#